data_AF-A0A524N7T5-F1
#
_entry.id   AF-A0A524N7T5-F1
#
_cell.length_a   1.000
_cell.length_b   1.000
_cell.length_c   1.000
_cell.angle_alpha   90.00
_cell.angle_beta   90.00
_cell.angle_gamma   90.00
#
_symmetry.space_group_name_H-M   'P 1'
#
loop_
_entity.id
_entity.type
_entity.pdbx_description
1 polymer ?
#
loop_
_entity_poly.entity_id
_entity_poly.type
_entity_poly.pdbx_seq_one_letter_code
_entity_poly.pdbx_strand_id
1 'polypeptide(L)' 'MKSGYIFKELRTESVSVSDTIVVEKGSFKILTVGGEITGMYMTEWRLSDKLWLIVNEISRME' A
#
# COMPACT_ATOMS: atom_id res chain seq x y z
N MET A 1 17.29 -11.50 -17.55
CA MET A 1 16.35 -12.19 -16.63
C MET A 1 15.18 -11.25 -16.40
N LYS A 2 13.92 -11.70 -16.56
CA LYS A 2 12.77 -10.90 -16.12
C LYS A 2 12.86 -10.80 -14.60
N SER A 3 12.98 -9.59 -14.07
CA SER A 3 12.85 -9.32 -12.64
C SER A 3 11.39 -9.59 -12.25
N GLY A 4 11.08 -10.84 -11.95
CA GLY A 4 9.76 -11.26 -11.51
C GLY A 4 9.63 -11.03 -10.01
N TYR A 5 8.53 -10.41 -9.60
CA TYR A 5 8.06 -10.49 -8.22
C TYR A 5 6.70 -11.18 -8.21
N ILE A 6 6.42 -11.92 -7.14
CA ILE A 6 5.11 -12.49 -6.85
C ILE A 6 4.57 -11.72 -5.65
N PHE A 7 3.44 -11.05 -5.83
CA PHE A 7 2.71 -10.46 -4.72
C PHE A 7 2.23 -11.56 -3.76
N LYS A 8 2.48 -11.38 -2.46
CA LYS A 8 2.04 -12.33 -1.43
C LYS A 8 0.95 -11.76 -0.53
N GLU A 9 1.19 -10.58 0.05
CA GLU A 9 0.28 -10.01 1.04
C GLU A 9 0.29 -8.49 0.98
N LEU A 10 -0.89 -7.90 1.20
CA LEU A 10 -1.11 -6.51 1.54
C LEU A 10 -2.05 -6.52 2.75
N ARG A 11 -1.62 -5.93 3.86
CA ARG A 11 -2.36 -5.94 5.11
C ARG A 11 -2.55 -4.51 5.61
N THR A 12 -3.79 -4.08 5.70
CA THR A 12 -4.16 -2.83 6.36
C THR A 12 -4.00 -2.97 7.86
N GLU A 13 -3.28 -2.04 8.49
CA GLU A 13 -3.03 -2.02 9.94
C GLU A 13 -3.84 -0.92 10.64
N SER A 14 -4.00 0.22 9.98
CA SER A 14 -4.86 1.29 10.50
C SER A 14 -5.48 2.09 9.37
N VAL A 15 -6.68 2.60 9.65
CA VAL A 15 -7.43 3.49 8.75
C VAL A 15 -7.94 4.66 9.57
N SER A 16 -7.62 5.88 9.15
CA SER A 16 -8.14 7.11 9.71
C SER A 16 -9.01 7.79 8.66
N VAL A 17 -10.29 8.01 8.97
CA VAL A 17 -11.28 8.53 8.03
C VAL A 17 -11.72 9.93 8.45
N SER A 18 -11.75 10.84 7.48
CA SER A 18 -12.40 12.16 7.52
C SER A 18 -13.41 12.23 6.35
N ASP A 19 -14.17 13.31 6.22
CA ASP A 19 -15.31 13.41 5.29
C ASP A 19 -14.96 12.98 3.86
N THR A 20 -13.86 13.52 3.32
CA THR A 20 -13.43 13.29 1.93
C THR A 20 -12.01 12.76 1.83
N ILE A 21 -11.39 12.41 2.96
CA ILE A 21 -9.99 12.00 3.05
C ILE A 21 -9.88 10.73 3.92
N VAL A 22 -9.16 9.73 3.45
CA VAL A 22 -8.76 8.56 4.25
C VAL A 22 -7.25 8.45 4.25
N VAL A 23 -6.66 8.23 5.43
CA VAL A 23 -5.26 7.83 5.55
C VAL A 23 -5.24 6.37 5.98
N GLU A 24 -4.69 5.51 5.13
CA GLU A 24 -4.48 4.10 5.40
C GLU A 24 -2.99 3.85 5.63
N LYS A 25 -2.67 3.02 6.62
CA LYS A 25 -1.32 2.50 6.84
C LYS A 25 -1.38 0.98 6.87
N GLY A 26 -0.36 0.34 6.32
CA GLY A 26 -0.28 -1.11 6.34
C GLY A 26 1.10 -1.65 5.99
N SER A 27 1.15 -2.96 5.85
CA SER A 27 2.33 -3.72 5.47
C SER A 27 2.12 -4.46 4.16
N PHE A 28 3.20 -4.71 3.42
CA PHE A 28 3.20 -5.54 2.23
C PHE A 28 4.29 -6.60 2.30
N LYS A 29 4.07 -7.67 1.54
CA LYS A 29 5.03 -8.76 1.35
C LYS A 29 5.06 -9.15 -0.12
N ILE A 30 6.26 -9.16 -0.69
CA ILE A 30 6.52 -9.63 -2.05
C ILE A 30 7.61 -10.69 -2.04
N LEU A 31 7.52 -11.65 -2.94
CA LEU A 31 8.57 -12.62 -3.19
C LEU A 31 9.33 -12.25 -4.46
N THR A 32 10.63 -12.08 -4.34
CA THR A 32 11.55 -11.81 -5.47
C THR A 32 12.50 -12.98 -5.67
N VAL A 33 13.30 -12.94 -6.73
CA VAL A 33 14.39 -13.91 -6.96
C VAL A 33 15.40 -13.89 -5.80
N GLY A 34 15.59 -12.74 -5.14
CA GLY A 34 16.51 -12.58 -4.01
C GLY A 34 15.94 -12.95 -2.65
N GLY A 35 14.69 -13.44 -2.60
CA GLY A 35 13.98 -13.75 -1.36
C GLY A 35 12.75 -12.88 -1.12
N GLU A 36 12.22 -12.98 0.09
CA GLU A 36 11.04 -12.23 0.52
C GLU A 36 11.44 -10.82 0.96
N ILE A 37 10.69 -9.84 0.46
CA ILE A 37 10.82 -8.43 0.87
C ILE A 37 9.52 -8.06 1.58
N THR A 38 9.68 -7.51 2.78
CA THR A 38 8.60 -6.90 3.55
C THR A 38 8.78 -5.39 3.57
N GLY A 39 7.67 -4.68 3.73
CA GLY A 39 7.71 -3.24 3.86
C GLY A 39 6.40 -2.68 4.38
N MET A 40 6.41 -1.38 4.60
CA MET A 40 5.29 -0.62 5.11
C MET A 40 4.85 0.40 4.08
N TYR A 41 3.55 0.68 4.02
CA TYR A 41 2.98 1.71 3.17
C TYR A 41 2.09 2.66 3.97
N MET A 42 1.92 3.86 3.42
CA MET A 42 0.90 4.82 3.81
C MET A 42 0.29 5.42 2.56
N THR A 43 -1.04 5.39 2.47
CA THR A 43 -1.82 5.91 1.34
C THR A 43 -2.79 6.98 1.82
N GLU A 44 -2.84 8.10 1.11
CA GLU A 44 -3.92 9.08 1.23
C GLU A 44 -4.91 8.82 0.10
N TRP A 45 -6.16 8.57 0.48
CA TRP A 45 -7.28 8.44 -0.44
C TRP A 45 -8.14 9.70 -0.37
N ARG A 46 -8.64 10.15 -1.51
CA ARG A 46 -9.65 11.21 -1.60
C ARG A 46 -10.92 10.74 -2.28
N LEU A 47 -12.06 11.16 -1.75
CA LEU A 47 -13.36 10.94 -2.35
C LEU A 47 -13.60 11.95 -3.47
N SER A 48 -13.72 11.49 -4.71
CA SER A 48 -14.05 12.30 -5.88
C SER A 48 -15.11 11.59 -6.70
N ASP A 49 -16.21 12.27 -7.01
CA ASP A 49 -17.32 11.72 -7.81
C ASP A 49 -17.81 10.33 -7.35
N LYS A 50 -17.86 10.14 -6.01
CA LYS A 50 -18.25 8.89 -5.33
C LYS A 50 -17.24 7.74 -5.44
N LEU A 51 -16.01 8.02 -5.88
CA LEU A 51 -14.91 7.07 -5.94
C LEU A 51 -13.80 7.47 -4.96
N TRP A 52 -13.27 6.51 -4.23
CA TRP A 52 -12.04 6.69 -3.46
C TRP A 52 -10.84 6.47 -4.37
N LEU A 53 -9.99 7.48 -4.47
CA LEU A 53 -8.80 7.47 -5.31
C LEU A 53 -7.57 7.67 -4.44
N ILE A 54 -6.53 6.86 -4.66
CA ILE A 54 -5.21 7.11 -4.06
C ILE A 54 -4.65 8.37 -4.72
N VAL A 55 -4.40 9.41 -3.92
CA VAL A 55 -3.80 10.67 -4.40
C VAL A 55 -2.36 10.84 -3.93
N ASN A 56 -1.97 10.09 -2.90
CA ASN A 56 -0.60 10.04 -2.41
C ASN A 56 -0.32 8.65 -1.86
N GLU A 57 0.90 8.17 -2.09
CA GLU A 57 1.39 6.87 -1.64
C GLU A 57 2.87 6.99 -1.29
N ILE A 58 3.23 6.44 -0.13
CA ILE A 58 4.61 6.33 0.30
C ILE A 58 4.83 4.92 0.85
N SER A 59 5.81 4.21 0.28
CA SER A 59 6.23 2.89 0.72
C SER A 59 7.71 2.89 1.13
N ARG A 60 8.04 2.08 2.14
CA ARG A 60 9.42 1.79 2.54
C ARG A 60 9.62 0.30 2.74
N MET A 61 10.78 -0.20 2.33
CA MET A 61 11.22 -1.57 2.62
C MET A 61 11.85 -1.62 4.02
N GLU A 62 11.74 -2.76 4.68
CA GLU A 62 12.42 -3.06 5.95
C GLU A 62 13.70 -3.87 5.73
#